data_AF-A0A3Q9GCK8-F1
#
_entry.id   AF-A0A3Q9GCK8-F1
#
_cell.length_a   1.000
_cell.length_b   1.000
_cell.length_c   1.000
_cell.angle_alpha   90.00
_cell.angle_beta   90.00
_cell.angle_gamma   90.00
#
_symmetry.space_group_name_H-M   'P 1'
#
loop_
_entity.id
_entity.type
_entity.pdbx_description
1 polymer ?
#
loop_
_entity_poly.entity_id
_entity_poly.type
_entity_poly.pdbx_seq_one_letter_code
_entity_poly.pdbx_strand_id
1 'polypeptide(L)'
;MLTPAQKLETIKAFGLIAMTVGGGELKVNWAMSLLEQGIETENLCVLASLLNPLNEFEVDEYFNIVISELDLKAPNSEEAVEGYAKILAHEVIRGIISPEIGASKIYDANVFLDYPESFAEYTIYEDEWYCEHINGWSKEKRREEIIKACKVSYGLLEYPSLNKA
;
A
#
# COMPACT_ATOMS: atom_id res chain seq x y z
N MET A 1 15.91 12.03 8.25
CA MET A 1 14.63 12.31 7.57
C MET A 1 14.58 11.48 6.30
N LEU A 2 13.50 10.71 6.11
CA LEU A 2 13.36 9.81 4.96
C LEU A 2 13.34 10.57 3.62
N THR A 3 13.97 10.01 2.59
CA THR A 3 13.90 10.47 1.21
C THR A 3 12.49 10.25 0.63
N PRO A 4 12.12 10.90 -0.50
CA PRO A 4 10.81 10.67 -1.12
C PRO A 4 10.51 9.21 -1.46
N ALA A 5 11.52 8.45 -1.91
CA ALA A 5 11.36 7.03 -2.21
C ALA A 5 11.07 6.21 -0.95
N GLN A 6 11.87 6.41 0.11
CA GLN A 6 11.67 5.75 1.41
C GLN A 6 10.30 6.10 2.03
N LYS A 7 9.81 7.33 1.82
CA LYS A 7 8.48 7.74 2.27
C LYS A 7 7.38 6.97 1.54
N LEU A 8 7.44 6.88 0.21
CA LEU A 8 6.46 6.11 -0.57
C LEU A 8 6.46 4.64 -0.17
N GLU A 9 7.63 4.06 0.03
CA GLU A 9 7.73 2.68 0.49
C GLU A 9 7.16 2.48 1.89
N THR A 10 7.42 3.41 2.81
CA THR A 10 6.84 3.37 4.16
C THR A 10 5.32 3.49 4.12
N ILE A 11 4.75 4.35 3.26
CA ILE A 11 3.30 4.43 3.04
C ILE A 11 2.75 3.11 2.50
N LYS A 12 3.44 2.51 1.53
CA LYS A 12 3.07 1.20 0.96
C LYS A 12 3.06 0.12 2.03
N ALA A 13 4.07 0.08 2.90
CA ALA A 13 4.14 -0.85 4.02
C ALA A 13 3.00 -0.63 5.02
N PHE A 14 2.72 0.61 5.42
CA PHE A 14 1.61 0.89 6.34
C PHE A 14 0.26 0.43 5.80
N GLY A 15 -0.05 0.68 4.52
CA GLY A 15 -1.31 0.23 3.93
C GLY A 15 -1.42 -1.30 3.90
N LEU A 16 -0.35 -2.00 3.51
CA LEU A 16 -0.32 -3.46 3.52
C LEU A 16 -0.48 -4.03 4.94
N ILE A 17 0.20 -3.43 5.93
CA ILE A 17 0.11 -3.83 7.34
C ILE A 17 -1.31 -3.62 7.86
N ALA A 18 -1.96 -2.50 7.53
CA ALA A 18 -3.32 -2.20 7.96
C ALA A 18 -4.34 -3.23 7.45
N MET A 19 -4.14 -3.73 6.22
CA MET A 19 -5.01 -4.71 5.58
C MET A 19 -4.74 -6.16 6.01
N THR A 20 -3.65 -6.43 6.74
CA THR A 20 -3.20 -7.80 7.06
C THR A 20 -3.24 -8.07 8.56
N VAL A 21 -4.06 -9.04 8.97
CA VAL A 21 -4.10 -9.50 10.37
C VAL A 21 -2.75 -10.12 10.73
N GLY A 22 -2.10 -9.61 11.79
CA GLY A 22 -0.81 -10.11 12.26
C GLY A 22 0.32 -9.87 11.25
N GLY A 23 0.36 -8.72 10.58
CA GLY A 23 1.33 -8.37 9.54
C GLY A 23 2.81 -8.28 9.97
N GLY A 24 3.31 -9.19 10.80
CA GLY A 24 4.67 -9.24 11.28
C GLY A 24 5.70 -9.38 10.15
N GLU A 25 5.46 -10.29 9.19
CA GLU A 25 6.36 -10.45 8.04
C GLU A 25 6.47 -9.16 7.21
N LEU A 26 5.38 -8.39 7.08
CA LEU A 26 5.40 -7.11 6.36
C LEU A 26 6.26 -6.06 7.08
N LYS A 27 6.24 -6.03 8.41
CA LYS A 27 7.06 -5.12 9.24
C LYS A 27 8.54 -5.49 9.15
N VAL A 28 8.87 -6.78 9.20
CA VAL A 28 10.24 -7.27 9.03
C VAL A 28 10.75 -6.95 7.62
N ASN A 29 9.97 -7.23 6.57
CA ASN A 29 10.34 -6.92 5.19
C ASN A 29 10.52 -5.41 4.95
N TRP A 30 9.65 -4.57 5.52
CA TRP A 30 9.81 -3.12 5.49
C TRP A 30 11.11 -2.68 6.18
N ALA A 31 11.42 -3.26 7.34
CA ALA A 31 12.66 -2.95 8.05
C ALA A 31 13.90 -3.32 7.23
N MET A 32 13.91 -4.52 6.63
CA MET A 32 14.98 -4.96 5.73
C MET A 32 15.15 -3.99 4.55
N SER A 33 14.07 -3.57 3.92
CA SER A 33 14.16 -2.65 2.78
C SER A 33 14.71 -1.27 3.16
N LEU A 34 14.35 -0.75 4.34
CA LEU A 34 14.94 0.51 4.82
C LEU A 34 16.46 0.37 5.07
N LEU A 35 16.91 -0.77 5.60
CA LEU A 35 18.34 -1.08 5.74
C LEU A 35 19.04 -1.12 4.38
N GLU A 36 18.45 -1.79 3.38
CA GLU A 36 18.99 -1.85 2.01
C GLU A 36 19.11 -0.46 1.35
N GLN A 37 18.28 0.49 1.79
CA GLN A 37 18.30 1.89 1.35
C GLN A 37 19.22 2.80 2.21
N GLY A 38 20.01 2.22 3.12
CA GLY A 38 21.00 2.91 3.93
C GLY A 38 20.44 3.66 5.14
N ILE A 39 19.21 3.38 5.57
CA ILE A 39 18.72 3.81 6.88
C ILE A 39 19.17 2.77 7.90
N GLU A 40 19.91 3.19 8.92
CA GLU A 40 20.40 2.29 9.96
C GLU A 40 20.09 2.87 11.34
N THR A 41 19.29 2.15 12.12
CA THR A 41 19.12 2.37 13.56
C THR A 41 19.21 1.02 14.27
N GLU A 42 19.52 1.03 15.56
CA GLU A 42 19.69 -0.21 16.34
C GLU A 42 18.41 -1.07 16.30
N ASN A 43 17.25 -0.48 16.58
CA ASN A 43 15.99 -1.22 16.61
C ASN A 43 15.48 -1.60 15.22
N LEU A 44 15.86 -0.87 14.16
CA LEU A 44 15.57 -1.25 12.78
C LEU A 44 16.33 -2.53 12.40
N CYS A 45 17.61 -2.60 12.78
CA CYS A 45 18.43 -3.81 12.60
C CYS A 45 17.84 -5.00 13.37
N VAL A 46 17.38 -4.78 14.62
CA VAL A 46 16.74 -5.84 15.41
C VAL A 46 15.47 -6.33 14.73
N LEU A 47 14.56 -5.43 14.36
CA LEU A 47 13.31 -5.77 13.67
C LEU A 47 13.56 -6.57 12.39
N ALA A 48 14.50 -6.13 11.56
CA ALA A 48 14.86 -6.81 10.31
C ALA A 48 15.50 -8.20 10.53
N SER A 49 16.01 -8.47 11.73
CA SER A 49 16.67 -9.72 12.07
C SER A 49 15.77 -10.77 12.71
N LEU A 50 14.50 -10.42 13.01
CA LEU A 50 13.55 -11.36 13.59
C LEU A 50 13.26 -12.50 12.61
N LEU A 51 13.31 -13.74 13.11
CA LEU A 51 13.20 -14.95 12.30
C LEU A 51 11.89 -15.68 12.58
N ASN A 52 11.42 -16.42 11.57
CA ASN A 52 10.23 -17.25 11.70
C ASN A 52 10.44 -18.42 12.68
N PRO A 53 9.40 -18.79 13.46
CA PRO A 53 8.09 -18.15 13.54
C PRO A 53 8.16 -16.82 14.30
N LEU A 54 7.55 -15.77 13.74
CA LEU A 54 7.53 -14.45 14.35
C LEU A 54 6.64 -14.42 15.60
N ASN A 55 7.13 -13.76 16.64
CA ASN A 55 6.32 -13.36 17.78
C ASN A 55 5.72 -11.98 17.48
N GLU A 56 4.42 -11.93 17.17
CA GLU A 56 3.73 -10.69 16.80
C GLU A 56 3.85 -9.59 17.85
N PHE A 57 3.90 -9.93 19.15
CA PHE A 57 4.07 -8.93 20.21
C PHE A 57 5.46 -8.29 20.18
N GLU A 58 6.49 -9.09 19.94
CA GLU A 58 7.88 -8.60 19.82
C GLU A 58 8.05 -7.77 18.55
N VAL A 59 7.47 -8.23 17.44
CA VAL A 59 7.47 -7.48 16.18
C VAL A 59 6.77 -6.12 16.34
N ASP A 60 5.62 -6.08 16.99
CA ASP A 60 4.89 -4.84 17.27
C ASP A 60 5.68 -3.88 18.16
N GLU A 61 6.36 -4.41 19.18
CA GLU A 61 7.20 -3.62 20.08
C GLU A 61 8.32 -2.92 19.30
N TYR A 62 9.14 -3.68 18.55
CA TYR A 62 10.23 -3.10 17.77
C TYR A 62 9.72 -2.19 16.65
N PHE A 63 8.62 -2.54 15.98
CA PHE A 63 8.03 -1.69 14.95
C PHE A 63 7.66 -0.31 15.53
N ASN A 64 6.99 -0.25 16.67
CA ASN A 64 6.61 1.01 17.31
C ASN A 64 7.83 1.83 17.76
N ILE A 65 8.88 1.16 18.25
CA ILE A 65 10.15 1.83 18.59
C ILE A 65 10.77 2.45 17.34
N VAL A 66 10.88 1.71 16.25
CA VAL A 66 11.46 2.19 14.98
C VAL A 66 10.65 3.35 14.41
N ILE A 67 9.31 3.29 14.43
CA ILE A 67 8.46 4.43 14.02
C ILE A 67 8.80 5.67 14.85
N SER A 68 9.03 5.51 16.15
CA SER A 68 9.45 6.62 17.01
C SER A 68 10.86 7.13 16.70
N GLU A 69 11.83 6.25 16.48
CA GLU A 69 13.23 6.60 16.16
C GLU A 69 13.35 7.34 14.82
N LEU A 70 12.58 6.93 13.82
CA LEU A 70 12.55 7.56 12.51
C LEU A 70 11.73 8.86 12.49
N ASP A 71 11.20 9.27 13.65
CA ASP A 71 10.34 10.44 13.83
C ASP A 71 9.10 10.42 12.92
N LEU A 72 8.52 9.23 12.76
CA LEU A 72 7.37 9.01 11.91
C LEU A 72 6.08 9.08 12.71
N LYS A 73 5.05 9.65 12.09
CA LYS A 73 3.65 9.52 12.50
C LYS A 73 3.04 8.35 11.73
N ALA A 74 2.63 7.31 12.45
CA ALA A 74 1.82 6.25 11.85
C ALA A 74 0.43 6.82 11.48
N PRO A 75 0.00 6.71 10.20
CA PRO A 75 -1.35 7.07 9.81
C PRO A 75 -2.39 6.14 10.46
N ASN A 76 -3.64 6.57 10.51
CA ASN A 76 -4.72 5.63 10.82
C ASN A 76 -4.91 4.63 9.66
N SER A 77 -5.66 3.55 9.90
CA SER A 77 -5.81 2.48 8.90
C SER A 77 -6.42 2.96 7.59
N GLU A 78 -7.40 3.88 7.63
CA GLU A 78 -8.03 4.41 6.42
C GLU A 78 -7.03 5.24 5.60
N GLU A 79 -6.35 6.19 6.25
CA GLU A 79 -5.30 7.03 5.66
C GLU A 79 -4.15 6.19 5.05
N ALA A 80 -3.77 5.10 5.73
CA ALA A 80 -2.73 4.18 5.27
C ALA A 80 -3.14 3.47 3.97
N VAL A 81 -4.37 2.98 3.92
CA VAL A 81 -4.90 2.21 2.79
C VAL A 81 -5.20 3.11 1.59
N GLU A 82 -5.72 4.32 1.80
CA GLU A 82 -5.85 5.33 0.74
C GLU A 82 -4.49 5.72 0.15
N GLY A 83 -3.48 5.93 1.00
CA GLY A 83 -2.11 6.20 0.58
C GLY A 83 -1.55 5.06 -0.28
N TYR A 84 -1.77 3.80 0.13
CA TYR A 84 -1.39 2.62 -0.63
C TYR A 84 -2.11 2.54 -1.99
N ALA A 85 -3.41 2.78 -2.03
CA ALA A 85 -4.17 2.82 -3.27
C ALA A 85 -3.67 3.91 -4.24
N LYS A 86 -3.31 5.09 -3.73
CA LYS A 86 -2.70 6.16 -4.53
C LYS A 86 -1.36 5.72 -5.13
N ILE A 87 -0.53 4.97 -4.40
CA ILE A 87 0.72 4.38 -4.91
C ILE A 87 0.42 3.39 -6.03
N LEU A 88 -0.53 2.46 -5.83
CA LEU A 88 -0.90 1.47 -6.85
C LEU A 88 -1.41 2.14 -8.13
N ALA A 89 -2.27 3.16 -7.99
CA ALA A 89 -2.77 3.93 -9.12
C ALA A 89 -1.61 4.58 -9.89
N HIS A 90 -0.63 5.14 -9.19
CA HIS A 90 0.57 5.71 -9.80
C HIS A 90 1.42 4.63 -10.52
N GLU A 91 1.61 3.47 -9.89
CA GLU A 91 2.35 2.34 -10.48
C GLU A 91 1.70 1.83 -11.77
N VAL A 92 0.36 1.76 -11.83
CA VAL A 92 -0.38 1.43 -13.06
C VAL A 92 -0.18 2.51 -14.14
N ILE A 93 -0.34 3.78 -13.80
CA ILE A 93 -0.18 4.90 -14.76
C ILE A 93 1.22 4.91 -15.38
N ARG A 94 2.23 4.56 -14.57
CA ARG A 94 3.64 4.49 -14.97
C ARG A 94 4.00 3.19 -15.69
N GLY A 95 3.11 2.21 -15.74
CA GLY A 95 3.36 0.89 -16.32
C GLY A 95 4.32 0.02 -15.49
N ILE A 96 4.47 0.31 -14.20
CA ILE A 96 5.30 -0.47 -13.27
C ILE A 96 4.60 -1.81 -12.95
N ILE A 97 3.28 -1.77 -12.77
CA ILE A 97 2.43 -2.95 -12.62
C ILE A 97 1.38 -2.96 -13.74
N SER A 98 0.86 -4.15 -14.08
CA SER A 98 -0.20 -4.24 -15.08
C SER A 98 -1.50 -3.63 -14.54
N PRO A 99 -2.38 -3.12 -15.43
CA PRO A 99 -3.68 -2.61 -15.01
C PRO A 99 -4.50 -3.62 -14.19
N GLU A 100 -4.48 -4.90 -14.56
CA GLU A 100 -5.23 -5.94 -13.84
C GLU A 100 -4.69 -6.15 -12.42
N ILE A 101 -3.37 -6.22 -12.24
CA ILE A 101 -2.76 -6.35 -10.91
C ILE A 101 -3.08 -5.12 -10.05
N GLY A 102 -3.03 -3.92 -10.65
CA GLY A 102 -3.38 -2.70 -9.96
C GLY A 102 -4.86 -2.65 -9.56
N ALA A 103 -5.76 -3.01 -10.47
CA ALA A 103 -7.20 -3.05 -10.21
C ALA A 103 -7.54 -4.03 -9.07
N SER A 104 -6.95 -5.23 -9.09
CA SER A 104 -7.12 -6.24 -8.04
C SER A 104 -6.69 -5.73 -6.68
N LYS A 105 -5.48 -5.17 -6.58
CA LYS A 105 -4.97 -4.64 -5.31
C LYS A 105 -5.73 -3.41 -4.81
N ILE A 106 -6.22 -2.56 -5.71
CA ILE A 106 -7.06 -1.41 -5.35
C ILE A 106 -8.47 -1.89 -4.95
N TYR A 107 -8.96 -2.98 -5.53
CA TYR A 107 -10.19 -3.62 -5.10
C TYR A 107 -10.06 -4.21 -3.68
N ASP A 108 -8.93 -4.82 -3.33
CA ASP A 108 -8.70 -5.27 -1.94
C ASP A 108 -8.79 -4.08 -0.95
N ALA A 109 -8.22 -2.93 -1.33
CA ALA A 109 -8.33 -1.69 -0.55
C ALA A 109 -9.79 -1.20 -0.46
N ASN A 110 -10.55 -1.29 -1.56
CA ASN A 110 -11.98 -0.99 -1.62
C ASN A 110 -12.78 -1.83 -0.61
N VAL A 111 -12.51 -3.14 -0.57
CA VAL A 111 -13.16 -4.07 0.37
C VAL A 111 -12.80 -3.71 1.81
N PHE A 112 -11.53 -3.42 2.10
CA PHE A 112 -11.08 -3.04 3.44
C PHE A 112 -11.77 -1.76 3.95
N LEU A 113 -11.97 -0.78 3.07
CA LEU A 113 -12.59 0.50 3.38
C LEU A 113 -14.13 0.47 3.36
N ASP A 114 -14.75 -0.72 3.19
CA ASP A 114 -16.21 -0.91 3.10
C ASP A 114 -16.86 -0.18 1.91
N TYR A 115 -16.26 -0.34 0.73
CA TYR A 115 -16.81 0.10 -0.56
C TYR A 115 -17.11 1.60 -0.71
N PRO A 116 -16.16 2.50 -0.42
CA PRO A 116 -16.34 3.94 -0.65
C PRO A 116 -16.57 4.26 -2.14
N GLU A 117 -17.36 5.29 -2.41
CA GLU A 117 -17.72 5.71 -3.78
C GLU A 117 -16.48 6.00 -4.66
N SER A 118 -15.42 6.54 -4.06
CA SER A 118 -14.14 6.84 -4.74
C SER A 118 -13.43 5.61 -5.33
N PHE A 119 -13.85 4.40 -4.95
CA PHE A 119 -13.28 3.13 -5.38
C PHE A 119 -14.29 2.21 -6.09
N ALA A 120 -15.55 2.62 -6.23
CA ALA A 120 -16.65 1.75 -6.71
C ALA A 120 -16.37 1.07 -8.06
N GLU A 121 -15.73 1.79 -8.98
CA GLU A 121 -15.36 1.30 -10.32
C GLU A 121 -14.42 0.08 -10.28
N TYR A 122 -13.57 -0.04 -9.25
CA TYR A 122 -12.62 -1.15 -9.14
C TYR A 122 -13.29 -2.49 -8.86
N THR A 123 -14.51 -2.51 -8.31
CA THR A 123 -15.32 -3.73 -8.20
C THR A 123 -15.67 -4.30 -9.58
N ILE A 124 -15.99 -3.41 -10.53
CA ILE A 124 -16.29 -3.81 -11.92
C ILE A 124 -15.00 -4.26 -12.58
N TYR A 125 -13.91 -3.52 -12.37
CA TYR A 125 -12.65 -3.81 -13.06
C TYR A 125 -11.97 -5.06 -12.60
N GLU A 126 -12.12 -5.47 -11.35
CA GLU A 126 -11.51 -6.71 -10.86
C GLU A 126 -12.15 -7.94 -11.52
N ASP A 127 -13.46 -7.92 -11.68
CA ASP A 127 -14.19 -9.03 -12.27
C ASP A 127 -14.21 -8.93 -13.81
N GLU A 128 -13.37 -9.76 -14.43
CA GLU A 128 -13.29 -9.89 -15.89
C GLU A 128 -14.62 -10.33 -16.51
N TRP A 129 -15.41 -11.16 -15.81
CA TRP A 129 -16.71 -11.60 -16.29
C TRP A 129 -17.69 -10.42 -16.37
N TYR A 130 -17.72 -9.57 -15.34
CA TYR A 130 -18.53 -8.34 -15.36
C TYR A 130 -18.07 -7.37 -16.45
N CYS A 131 -16.77 -7.17 -16.64
CA CYS A 131 -16.24 -6.29 -17.68
C CYS A 131 -16.67 -6.72 -19.10
N GLU A 132 -16.59 -8.01 -19.40
CA GLU A 132 -16.95 -8.53 -20.71
C GLU A 132 -18.47 -8.54 -20.95
N HIS A 133 -19.28 -8.77 -19.91
CA HIS A 133 -20.73 -8.92 -20.08
C HIS A 133 -21.52 -7.62 -19.87
N ILE A 134 -21.19 -6.80 -18.86
CA ILE A 134 -21.89 -5.53 -18.62
C ILE A 134 -21.48 -4.50 -19.66
N ASN A 135 -20.17 -4.38 -19.91
CA ASN A 135 -19.63 -3.32 -20.75
C ASN A 135 -19.29 -3.77 -22.18
N GLY A 136 -19.17 -5.08 -22.43
CA GLY A 136 -18.82 -5.60 -23.76
C GLY A 136 -17.38 -5.24 -24.18
N TRP A 137 -16.48 -5.00 -23.23
CA TRP A 137 -15.13 -4.50 -23.52
C TRP A 137 -14.18 -5.60 -23.98
N SER A 138 -13.30 -5.26 -24.92
CA SER A 138 -12.09 -6.07 -25.15
C SER A 138 -11.13 -5.95 -23.98
N LYS A 139 -10.16 -6.85 -23.89
CA LYS A 139 -9.09 -6.79 -22.89
C LYS A 139 -8.31 -5.47 -22.95
N GLU A 140 -7.99 -5.00 -24.15
CA GLU A 140 -7.31 -3.71 -24.35
C GLU A 140 -8.17 -2.55 -23.84
N LYS A 141 -9.47 -2.57 -24.14
CA LYS A 141 -10.38 -1.53 -23.69
C LYS A 141 -10.52 -1.51 -22.16
N ARG A 142 -10.63 -2.68 -21.52
CA ARG A 142 -10.63 -2.81 -20.05
C ARG A 142 -9.35 -2.20 -19.45
N ARG A 143 -8.19 -2.49 -20.03
CA ARG A 143 -6.90 -1.91 -19.57
C ARG A 143 -6.89 -0.39 -19.67
N GLU A 144 -7.39 0.18 -20.77
CA GLU A 144 -7.48 1.63 -20.93
C GLU A 144 -8.37 2.29 -19.87
N GLU A 145 -9.52 1.69 -19.57
CA GLU A 145 -10.45 2.24 -18.56
C GLU A 145 -9.91 2.10 -17.14
N ILE A 146 -9.22 1.00 -16.81
CA ILE A 146 -8.49 0.89 -15.54
C ILE A 146 -7.44 1.99 -15.40
N ILE A 147 -6.63 2.24 -16.44
CA ILE A 147 -5.62 3.31 -16.43
C ILE A 147 -6.28 4.68 -16.23
N LYS A 148 -7.42 4.91 -16.89
CA LYS A 148 -8.21 6.15 -16.73
C LYS A 148 -8.72 6.31 -15.29
N ALA A 149 -9.28 5.27 -14.69
CA ALA A 149 -9.72 5.29 -13.30
C ALA A 149 -8.54 5.54 -12.34
N CYS A 150 -7.40 4.89 -12.58
CA CYS A 150 -6.19 5.15 -11.79
C CYS A 150 -5.75 6.62 -11.86
N LYS A 151 -5.86 7.29 -13.02
CA LYS A 151 -5.56 8.73 -13.12
C LYS A 151 -6.51 9.57 -12.27
N VAL A 152 -7.79 9.20 -12.22
CA VAL A 152 -8.80 9.86 -11.38
C VAL A 152 -8.47 9.65 -9.91
N SER A 153 -8.31 8.40 -9.45
CA SER A 153 -7.97 8.08 -8.07
C SER A 153 -6.65 8.69 -7.63
N TYR A 154 -5.62 8.71 -8.48
CA TYR A 154 -4.35 9.38 -8.18
C TYR A 154 -4.52 10.88 -7.91
N GLY A 155 -5.45 11.54 -8.60
CA GLY A 155 -5.77 12.96 -8.39
C GLY A 155 -6.68 13.24 -7.20
N LEU A 156 -7.49 12.26 -6.75
CA LEU A 156 -8.45 12.41 -5.65
C LEU A 156 -7.90 12.01 -4.29
N LEU A 157 -7.14 10.90 -4.23
CA LEU A 157 -6.60 10.38 -2.99
C LEU A 157 -5.44 11.24 -2.49
N GLU A 158 -5.16 11.23 -1.20
CA GLU A 158 -4.03 11.96 -0.60
C GLU A 158 -2.99 11.00 -0.01
N TYR A 159 -1.74 11.44 0.04
CA TYR A 159 -0.72 10.71 0.80
C TYR A 159 -0.85 11.09 2.28
N PRO A 160 -0.78 10.12 3.22
CA PRO A 160 -0.78 10.45 4.64
C PRO A 160 0.46 11.26 5.01
N SER A 161 0.28 12.19 5.96
CA SER A 161 1.42 12.92 6.54
C SER A 161 2.20 12.02 7.49
N LEU A 162 3.43 11.69 7.10
CA LEU A 162 4.36 10.90 7.93
C LEU A 162 5.12 11.73 8.97
N ASN A 163 5.09 13.07 8.90
CA ASN A 163 5.82 13.89 9.87
C ASN A 163 5.02 14.04 11.16
N LYS A 164 5.67 13.92 12.32
CA LYS A 164 5.09 14.38 13.59
C LYS A 164 4.94 15.91 13.55
N ALA A 165 3.81 16.40 14.05
CA ALA A 165 3.50 17.83 14.12
C ALA A 165 4.34 18.52 15.20
#